data_AF-A0A8T9QKQ6-F1
#
_entry.id   AF-A0A8T9QKQ6-F1
#
_cell.length_a   1.000
_cell.length_b   1.000
_cell.length_c   1.000
_cell.angle_alpha   90.00
_cell.angle_beta   90.00
_cell.angle_gamma   90.00
#
_symmetry.space_group_name_H-M   'P 1'
#
loop_
_entity.id
_entity.type
_entity.pdbx_description
1 polymer ?
#
loop_
_entity_poly.entity_id
_entity_poly.type
_entity_poly.pdbx_seq_one_letter_code
_entity_poly.pdbx_strand_id
1 'polypeptide(L)'
;MQLAKIYQYYKISPKQLEDILGKHGIKAQLKFVRTAPPAWLTILSNELGIPHPDDIAPLETTEQTSEEPQPPRNNHTINLELLAETQSLLSTTPAADEKEPSPAAQAAQQPKAGGQNRATRPKNAAAKQPGDDEMYLGQVVDVIGERGFGFLLKRGASEKLFWHFSAFGTLPQLKDWVLFAEGPSRKKPGTLEVRWARPLSQSLALLHRVQQHVDVDTLLTLLRVLPEEARAATALELLSRIRPVTDTESWSPAIQALTEISQHLPALLAESVQTVLNRSTPFYAWQLWLYYQSPLAGHLAVATPLAHLLAASEAAVTWWTSTPHHTLAGLCLACLPQQDGEQLHADLAKLKGLLAKMHPEVYNEVVALWLQQAGTTTEVEVFRQRRRIARMAIADAAKELEQQLFEALPASAHLEVWLEEEHHAFPRETALAQFNILPPTAQDRVAAQLTDEELLAVSQWLTPANGPLLLDRVRAGRDQQLLDTFSALGLDLESDREVIHEIAWGRPGAWHTGQGIPPWRSGCSSFGSE
;
A
#
# COMPACT_ATOMS: atom_id res chain seq x y z
N MET A 1 11.23 -29.64 -2.56
CA MET A 1 12.35 -30.06 -1.67
C MET A 1 13.61 -30.34 -2.51
N GLN A 2 14.82 -30.01 -2.03
CA GLN A 2 16.08 -30.34 -2.76
C GLN A 2 16.31 -31.86 -2.79
N LEU A 3 16.82 -32.40 -3.91
CA LEU A 3 17.02 -33.84 -4.10
C LEU A 3 17.93 -34.49 -3.04
N ALA A 4 18.99 -33.78 -2.63
CA ALA A 4 19.87 -34.24 -1.55
C ALA A 4 19.11 -34.46 -0.23
N LYS A 5 18.15 -33.58 0.09
CA LYS A 5 17.31 -33.70 1.29
C LYS A 5 16.33 -34.87 1.18
N ILE A 6 15.86 -35.18 -0.03
CA ILE A 6 14.96 -36.34 -0.27
C ILE A 6 15.70 -37.66 -0.02
N TYR A 7 16.93 -37.79 -0.52
CA TYR A 7 17.75 -38.99 -0.27
C TYR A 7 18.01 -39.19 1.22
N GLN A 8 18.26 -38.10 1.95
CA GLN A 8 18.48 -38.14 3.39
C GLN A 8 17.21 -38.48 4.17
N TYR A 9 16.07 -37.85 3.85
CA TYR A 9 14.81 -38.01 4.57
C TYR A 9 14.21 -39.42 4.37
N TYR A 10 14.12 -39.88 3.12
CA TYR A 10 13.54 -41.18 2.80
C TYR A 10 14.55 -42.33 2.85
N LYS A 11 15.84 -42.06 3.10
CA LYS A 11 16.94 -43.03 3.13
C LYS A 11 17.03 -43.91 1.88
N ILE A 12 16.79 -43.31 0.71
CA ILE A 12 16.82 -43.99 -0.60
C ILE A 12 18.02 -43.55 -1.45
N SER A 13 18.52 -44.47 -2.27
CA SER A 13 19.54 -44.20 -3.27
C SER A 13 18.94 -43.58 -4.55
N PRO A 14 19.75 -42.90 -5.40
CA PRO A 14 19.27 -42.34 -6.67
C PRO A 14 18.61 -43.37 -7.59
N LYS A 15 19.14 -44.60 -7.65
CA LYS A 15 18.55 -45.69 -8.45
C LYS A 15 17.17 -46.11 -7.93
N GLN A 16 17.01 -46.21 -6.62
CA GLN A 16 15.72 -46.54 -6.01
C GLN A 16 14.68 -45.44 -6.27
N LEU A 17 15.09 -44.17 -6.28
CA LEU A 17 14.20 -43.08 -6.65
C LEU A 17 13.77 -43.18 -8.14
N GLU A 18 14.70 -43.48 -9.04
CA GLU A 18 14.39 -43.74 -10.46
C GLU A 18 13.43 -44.93 -10.64
N ASP A 19 13.65 -46.02 -9.91
CA ASP A 19 12.78 -47.21 -9.96
C ASP A 19 11.36 -46.91 -9.44
N ILE A 20 11.24 -46.17 -8.33
CA ILE A 20 9.94 -45.77 -7.76
C ILE A 20 9.20 -44.85 -8.71
N LEU A 21 9.86 -43.81 -9.23
CA LEU A 21 9.25 -42.88 -10.20
C LEU A 21 8.87 -43.63 -11.50
N GLY A 22 9.69 -44.58 -11.93
CA GLY A 22 9.43 -45.43 -13.08
C GLY A 22 8.18 -46.29 -12.95
N LYS A 23 7.90 -46.85 -11.75
CA LYS A 23 6.66 -47.59 -11.46
C LYS A 23 5.41 -46.72 -11.63
N HIS A 24 5.52 -45.42 -11.37
CA HIS A 24 4.46 -44.43 -11.52
C HIS A 24 4.47 -43.73 -12.88
N GLY A 25 5.20 -44.27 -13.86
CA GLY A 25 5.22 -43.76 -15.24
C GLY A 25 6.06 -42.48 -15.46
N ILE A 26 6.83 -42.06 -14.46
CA ILE A 26 7.63 -40.83 -14.51
C ILE A 26 9.07 -41.17 -14.92
N LYS A 27 9.44 -40.83 -16.16
CA LYS A 27 10.83 -40.92 -16.64
C LYS A 27 11.59 -39.63 -16.34
N ALA A 28 12.24 -39.57 -15.18
CA ALA A 28 13.05 -38.42 -14.77
C ALA A 28 14.55 -38.67 -14.99
N GLN A 29 15.26 -37.70 -15.59
CA GLN A 29 16.72 -37.71 -15.62
C GLN A 29 17.26 -36.98 -14.38
N LEU A 30 17.48 -37.71 -13.27
CA LEU A 30 17.80 -37.13 -11.97
C LEU A 30 19.03 -36.19 -11.96
N LYS A 31 19.97 -36.38 -12.89
CA LYS A 31 21.17 -35.53 -13.06
C LYS A 31 20.88 -34.06 -13.40
N PHE A 32 19.70 -33.75 -13.93
CA PHE A 32 19.32 -32.38 -14.34
C PHE A 32 18.28 -31.74 -13.42
N VAL A 33 17.77 -32.47 -12.43
CA VAL A 33 16.77 -31.98 -11.49
C VAL A 33 17.50 -31.51 -10.23
N ARG A 34 17.35 -30.25 -9.84
CA ARG A 34 17.91 -29.70 -8.57
C ARG A 34 16.89 -29.76 -7.44
N THR A 35 15.62 -29.53 -7.77
CA THR A 35 14.50 -29.51 -6.82
C THR A 35 13.43 -30.48 -7.32
N ALA A 36 13.01 -31.41 -6.47
CA ALA A 36 11.95 -32.34 -6.85
C ALA A 36 10.58 -31.65 -6.79
N PRO A 37 9.71 -31.90 -7.78
CA PRO A 37 8.31 -31.48 -7.76
C PRO A 37 7.57 -32.05 -6.53
N PRO A 38 6.57 -31.33 -5.98
CA PRO A 38 5.78 -31.80 -4.84
C PRO A 38 5.12 -33.17 -5.06
N ALA A 39 4.66 -33.45 -6.29
CA ALA A 39 4.06 -34.73 -6.66
C ALA A 39 4.98 -35.94 -6.40
N TRP A 40 6.31 -35.76 -6.44
CA TRP A 40 7.24 -36.85 -6.12
C TRP A 40 7.23 -37.17 -4.63
N LEU A 41 7.02 -36.18 -3.77
CA LEU A 41 6.98 -36.38 -2.31
C LEU A 41 5.74 -37.18 -1.91
N THR A 42 4.59 -36.92 -2.54
CA THR A 42 3.36 -37.71 -2.35
C THR A 42 3.51 -39.16 -2.81
N ILE A 43 4.18 -39.38 -3.94
CA ILE A 43 4.47 -40.75 -4.42
C ILE A 43 5.40 -41.46 -3.45
N LEU A 44 6.45 -40.78 -2.98
CA LEU A 44 7.42 -41.34 -2.05
C LEU A 44 6.82 -41.64 -0.67
N SER A 45 5.95 -40.77 -0.16
CA SER A 45 5.26 -41.01 1.11
C SER A 45 4.34 -42.22 1.03
N ASN A 46 3.63 -42.39 -0.09
CA ASN A 46 2.71 -43.50 -0.30
C ASN A 46 3.44 -44.84 -0.50
N GLU A 47 4.54 -44.86 -1.25
CA GLU A 47 5.32 -46.08 -1.52
C GLU A 47 6.20 -46.52 -0.35
N LEU A 48 6.73 -45.58 0.42
CA LEU A 48 7.65 -45.88 1.53
C LEU A 48 6.97 -45.87 2.90
N GLY A 49 5.71 -45.44 2.97
CA GLY A 49 4.96 -45.33 4.23
C GLY A 49 5.52 -44.30 5.21
N ILE A 50 6.35 -43.37 4.72
CA ILE A 50 6.96 -42.30 5.54
C ILE A 50 6.12 -41.04 5.34
N PRO A 51 5.54 -40.46 6.40
CA PRO A 51 4.67 -39.29 6.30
C PRO A 51 5.40 -38.10 5.67
N HIS A 52 4.61 -37.22 5.02
CA HIS A 52 5.15 -36.05 4.35
C HIS A 52 5.92 -35.18 5.37
N PRO A 53 7.08 -34.60 5.01
CA PRO A 53 7.85 -33.76 5.94
C PRO A 53 7.07 -32.54 6.46
N ASP A 54 6.01 -32.13 5.76
CA ASP A 54 5.12 -31.03 6.17
C ASP A 54 3.98 -31.49 7.11
N ASP A 55 3.78 -32.80 7.28
CA ASP A 55 2.77 -33.38 8.20
C ASP A 55 3.33 -33.62 9.62
N ILE A 56 4.63 -33.41 9.83
CA ILE A 56 5.25 -33.50 11.16
C ILE A 56 5.16 -32.12 11.83
N ALA A 57 3.99 -31.78 12.35
CA ALA A 57 3.80 -30.60 13.17
C ALA A 57 4.30 -30.84 14.63
N PRO A 58 4.83 -29.82 15.31
CA PRO A 58 5.05 -29.84 16.75
C PRO A 58 3.71 -29.96 17.48
N LEU A 59 3.72 -30.66 18.62
CA LEU A 59 2.57 -30.96 19.46
C LEU A 59 1.63 -29.76 19.76
N GLU A 60 0.34 -30.11 19.82
CA GLU A 60 -0.80 -29.44 20.47
C GLU A 60 -1.41 -28.21 19.77
N THR A 61 -2.60 -28.37 19.16
CA THR A 61 -3.91 -28.09 19.78
C THR A 61 -5.02 -28.46 18.80
N THR A 62 -6.02 -29.18 19.29
CA THR A 62 -7.22 -29.67 18.60
C THR A 62 -8.12 -28.52 18.13
N GLU A 63 -8.65 -28.59 16.90
CA GLU A 63 -10.09 -28.34 16.63
C GLU A 63 -10.50 -28.79 15.22
N GLN A 64 -11.67 -29.43 15.17
CA GLN A 64 -12.29 -30.04 13.99
C GLN A 64 -12.91 -28.98 13.08
N THR A 65 -12.89 -29.20 11.76
CA THR A 65 -13.75 -28.46 10.83
C THR A 65 -14.43 -29.43 9.87
N SER A 66 -15.76 -29.31 9.83
CA SER A 66 -16.69 -30.06 8.99
C SER A 66 -16.73 -29.45 7.59
N GLU A 67 -16.89 -30.30 6.57
CA GLU A 67 -17.08 -29.90 5.16
C GLU A 67 -18.42 -29.17 4.95
N GLU A 68 -18.38 -28.05 4.23
CA GLU A 68 -19.54 -27.36 3.64
C GLU A 68 -19.28 -27.13 2.12
N PRO A 69 -20.29 -27.21 1.24
CA PRO A 69 -20.08 -27.30 -0.21
C PRO A 69 -19.71 -25.95 -0.83
N GLN A 70 -18.67 -25.94 -1.68
CA GLN A 70 -18.25 -24.75 -2.41
C GLN A 70 -19.25 -24.35 -3.53
N PRO A 71 -19.60 -23.06 -3.67
CA PRO A 71 -20.27 -22.52 -4.85
C PRO A 71 -19.29 -22.38 -6.04
N PRO A 72 -19.78 -22.15 -7.28
CA PRO A 72 -18.98 -22.29 -8.49
C PRO A 72 -17.81 -21.28 -8.52
N ARG A 73 -16.59 -21.79 -8.72
CA ARG A 73 -15.38 -21.00 -8.89
C ARG A 73 -15.40 -20.28 -10.24
N ASN A 74 -15.44 -18.94 -10.22
CA ASN A 74 -15.05 -18.12 -11.36
C ASN A 74 -13.53 -18.26 -11.57
N ASN A 75 -13.13 -18.67 -12.77
CA ASN A 75 -11.73 -18.92 -13.18
C ASN A 75 -10.94 -17.62 -13.45
N HIS A 76 -10.83 -16.75 -12.44
CA HIS A 76 -9.88 -15.64 -12.44
C HIS A 76 -8.80 -15.92 -11.39
N THR A 77 -7.94 -16.91 -11.68
CA THR A 77 -6.75 -17.17 -10.88
C THR A 77 -5.80 -15.99 -11.03
N ILE A 78 -5.64 -15.27 -9.93
CA ILE A 78 -4.81 -14.07 -9.82
C ILE A 78 -3.33 -14.45 -9.87
N ASN A 79 -2.60 -14.05 -10.93
CA ASN A 79 -1.17 -14.33 -11.11
C ASN A 79 -0.27 -13.27 -10.45
N LEU A 80 -0.45 -13.05 -9.14
CA LEU A 80 0.34 -12.09 -8.36
C LEU A 80 1.70 -12.66 -7.92
N GLU A 81 1.88 -13.98 -7.93
CA GLU A 81 3.14 -14.63 -7.53
C GLU A 81 4.32 -14.28 -8.47
N LEU A 82 4.06 -14.11 -9.77
CA LEU A 82 5.08 -13.79 -10.78
C LEU A 82 5.78 -12.43 -10.57
N LEU A 83 5.09 -11.48 -9.95
CA LEU A 83 5.63 -10.14 -9.64
C LEU A 83 6.50 -10.13 -8.38
N ALA A 84 6.13 -10.93 -7.37
CA ALA A 84 6.89 -11.03 -6.14
C ALA A 84 8.24 -11.75 -6.36
N GLU A 85 8.26 -12.77 -7.22
CA GLU A 85 9.48 -13.53 -7.52
C GLU A 85 10.50 -12.73 -8.35
N THR A 86 10.05 -11.90 -9.29
CA THR A 86 10.95 -11.12 -10.16
C THR A 86 11.65 -9.97 -9.44
N GLN A 87 10.99 -9.30 -8.49
CA GLN A 87 11.59 -8.18 -7.76
C GLN A 87 12.36 -8.59 -6.49
N SER A 88 12.08 -9.76 -5.90
CA SER A 88 12.90 -10.32 -4.81
C SER A 88 14.38 -10.48 -5.20
N LEU A 89 14.66 -10.68 -6.50
CA LEU A 89 16.01 -10.73 -7.07
C LEU A 89 16.73 -9.36 -7.17
N LEU A 90 15.99 -8.25 -7.04
CA LEU A 90 16.53 -6.88 -7.15
C LEU A 90 16.96 -6.29 -5.79
N SER A 91 16.57 -6.91 -4.68
CA SER A 91 16.87 -6.46 -3.31
C SER A 91 18.22 -6.99 -2.81
N THR A 92 19.30 -6.73 -3.56
CA THR A 92 20.68 -6.87 -3.04
C THR A 92 21.40 -5.55 -3.19
N THR A 93 21.40 -4.76 -2.12
CA THR A 93 22.20 -3.53 -1.99
C THR A 93 23.57 -3.90 -1.41
N PRO A 94 24.70 -3.61 -2.07
CA PRO A 94 25.94 -3.37 -1.37
C PRO A 94 26.08 -1.88 -1.07
N ALA A 95 26.28 -1.57 0.21
CA ALA A 95 26.65 -0.26 0.71
C ALA A 95 27.98 0.21 0.11
N ALA A 96 28.06 1.52 -0.08
CA ALA A 96 29.21 2.25 -0.60
C ALA A 96 30.46 2.08 0.27
N ASP A 97 31.61 1.98 -0.39
CA ASP A 97 32.90 2.39 0.17
C ASP A 97 33.64 3.18 -0.93
N GLU A 98 33.54 4.50 -0.83
CA GLU A 98 34.28 5.46 -1.65
C GLU A 98 35.77 5.41 -1.27
N LYS A 99 36.62 5.07 -2.23
CA LYS A 99 38.03 5.50 -2.22
C LYS A 99 38.43 6.00 -3.60
N GLU A 100 38.60 7.31 -3.70
CA GLU A 100 39.40 7.95 -4.74
C GLU A 100 40.80 7.33 -4.84
N PRO A 101 41.41 7.39 -6.02
CA PRO A 101 42.73 8.02 -6.04
C PRO A 101 42.95 9.01 -7.18
N SER A 102 43.66 10.07 -6.81
CA SER A 102 44.24 11.14 -7.62
C SER A 102 45.33 10.63 -8.59
N PRO A 103 45.69 11.38 -9.65
CA PRO A 103 46.58 10.94 -10.72
C PRO A 103 48.02 11.43 -10.54
N ALA A 104 49.01 10.54 -10.62
CA ALA A 104 50.39 10.92 -10.96
C ALA A 104 51.25 9.75 -11.46
N ALA A 105 51.88 9.99 -12.61
CA ALA A 105 53.20 9.53 -13.03
C ALA A 105 53.46 8.03 -13.24
N GLN A 106 53.55 7.63 -14.52
CA GLN A 106 54.61 6.76 -15.04
C GLN A 106 54.68 7.00 -16.57
N ALA A 107 55.65 7.78 -17.02
CA ALA A 107 57.01 7.36 -17.37
C ALA A 107 57.05 6.63 -18.73
N ALA A 108 57.67 7.34 -19.66
CA ALA A 108 57.99 6.94 -21.02
C ALA A 108 58.60 5.53 -21.10
N GLN A 109 57.99 4.68 -21.93
CA GLN A 109 58.71 3.65 -22.66
C GLN A 109 58.27 3.68 -24.12
N GLN A 110 59.05 4.39 -24.93
CA GLN A 110 59.11 4.21 -26.37
C GLN A 110 59.64 2.80 -26.69
N PRO A 111 58.99 2.01 -27.54
CA PRO A 111 59.69 0.99 -28.31
C PRO A 111 60.34 1.66 -29.52
N LYS A 112 61.64 1.44 -29.63
CA LYS A 112 62.48 1.83 -30.76
C LYS A 112 61.87 1.38 -32.09
N ALA A 113 61.72 2.34 -32.99
CA ALA A 113 61.48 2.11 -34.40
C ALA A 113 62.67 1.35 -35.02
N GLY A 114 62.38 0.19 -35.61
CA GLY A 114 63.35 -0.62 -36.32
C GLY A 114 62.64 -1.76 -37.05
N GLY A 115 62.13 -1.49 -38.25
CA GLY A 115 61.36 -2.48 -39.01
C GLY A 115 60.81 -1.97 -40.33
N GLN A 116 61.72 -1.62 -41.23
CA GLN A 116 61.64 -1.70 -42.69
C GLN A 116 60.24 -1.75 -43.35
N ASN A 117 59.94 -0.67 -44.08
CA ASN A 117 59.27 -0.63 -45.38
C ASN A 117 58.70 -1.98 -45.87
N ARG A 118 57.46 -2.26 -45.49
CA ARG A 118 56.61 -3.19 -46.23
C ARG A 118 55.60 -2.37 -46.99
N ALA A 119 55.72 -2.45 -48.31
CA ALA A 119 54.91 -1.81 -49.33
C ALA A 119 53.47 -1.54 -48.89
N THR A 120 53.00 -0.32 -49.17
CA THR A 120 51.59 0.09 -49.20
C THR A 120 50.80 -0.86 -50.10
N ARG A 121 50.39 -1.98 -49.51
CA ARG A 121 49.38 -2.88 -50.07
C ARG A 121 48.10 -2.06 -50.15
N PRO A 122 47.38 -2.06 -51.28
CA PRO A 122 46.15 -1.29 -51.40
C PRO A 122 45.24 -1.63 -50.22
N LYS A 123 44.74 -0.60 -49.52
CA LYS A 123 43.67 -0.75 -48.52
C LYS A 123 42.56 -1.53 -49.22
N ASN A 124 42.40 -2.80 -48.88
CA ASN A 124 41.28 -3.59 -49.38
C ASN A 124 40.02 -2.76 -49.13
N ALA A 125 39.24 -2.52 -50.18
CA ALA A 125 38.00 -1.76 -50.08
C ALA A 125 37.19 -2.34 -48.91
N ALA A 126 36.70 -1.47 -48.03
CA ALA A 126 35.85 -1.88 -46.93
C ALA A 126 34.72 -2.75 -47.50
N ALA A 127 34.46 -3.90 -46.85
CA ALA A 127 33.40 -4.78 -47.29
C ALA A 127 32.10 -3.97 -47.42
N LYS A 128 31.49 -4.02 -48.62
CA LYS A 128 30.23 -3.32 -48.90
C LYS A 128 29.20 -3.78 -47.88
N GLN A 129 28.50 -2.82 -47.26
CA GLN A 129 27.46 -3.15 -46.30
C GLN A 129 26.37 -3.99 -46.99
N PRO A 130 25.98 -5.13 -46.40
CA PRO A 130 24.91 -5.98 -46.91
C PRO A 130 23.55 -5.26 -46.90
N GLY A 131 22.57 -5.80 -47.64
CA GLY A 131 21.19 -5.33 -47.56
C GLY A 131 20.56 -5.66 -46.20
N ASP A 132 19.45 -5.00 -45.85
CA ASP A 132 18.79 -5.20 -44.54
C ASP A 132 18.32 -6.66 -44.36
N ASP A 133 17.86 -7.32 -45.43
CA ASP A 133 17.40 -8.73 -45.43
C ASP A 133 18.53 -9.76 -45.27
N GLU A 134 19.79 -9.34 -45.44
CA GLU A 134 20.97 -10.21 -45.35
C GLU A 134 21.69 -10.11 -43.99
N MET A 135 21.19 -9.25 -43.10
CA MET A 135 21.79 -9.01 -41.79
C MET A 135 21.18 -9.91 -40.71
N TYR A 136 22.06 -10.51 -39.91
CA TYR A 136 21.74 -11.31 -38.76
C TYR A 136 22.33 -10.70 -37.50
N LEU A 137 21.72 -10.99 -36.35
CA LEU A 137 22.23 -10.63 -35.04
C LEU A 137 23.00 -11.80 -34.43
N GLY A 138 24.16 -11.53 -33.86
CA GLY A 138 24.95 -12.54 -33.16
C GLY A 138 25.78 -11.96 -32.01
N GLN A 139 26.37 -12.85 -31.23
CA GLN A 139 27.25 -12.50 -30.12
C GLN A 139 28.63 -13.10 -30.33
N VAL A 140 29.68 -12.30 -30.11
CA VAL A 140 31.07 -12.76 -30.17
C VAL A 140 31.36 -13.67 -28.99
N VAL A 141 31.72 -14.93 -29.25
CA VAL A 141 31.97 -15.93 -28.21
C VAL A 141 33.43 -16.33 -28.08
N ASP A 142 34.26 -15.99 -29.07
CA ASP A 142 35.68 -16.26 -29.05
C ASP A 142 36.42 -15.24 -29.92
N VAL A 143 37.56 -14.75 -29.43
CA VAL A 143 38.40 -13.74 -30.08
C VAL A 143 39.87 -14.19 -29.97
N ILE A 144 40.45 -14.61 -31.08
CA ILE A 144 41.86 -15.03 -31.16
C ILE A 144 42.65 -13.88 -31.77
N GLY A 145 42.95 -12.88 -30.91
CA GLY A 145 43.54 -11.60 -31.32
C GLY A 145 44.83 -11.73 -32.13
N GLU A 146 45.74 -12.62 -31.73
CA GLU A 146 47.04 -12.84 -32.41
C GLU A 146 46.89 -13.27 -33.87
N ARG A 147 45.83 -14.02 -34.17
CA ARG A 147 45.58 -14.58 -35.50
C ARG A 147 44.50 -13.81 -36.27
N GLY A 148 43.88 -12.81 -35.65
CA GLY A 148 42.87 -11.96 -36.26
C GLY A 148 41.63 -12.73 -36.70
N PHE A 149 41.16 -13.72 -35.95
CA PHE A 149 39.91 -14.43 -36.22
C PHE A 149 39.21 -14.82 -34.92
N GLY A 150 37.99 -15.31 -35.03
CA GLY A 150 37.27 -15.86 -33.89
C GLY A 150 35.96 -16.50 -34.30
N PHE A 151 35.06 -16.61 -33.34
CA PHE A 151 33.74 -17.20 -33.54
C PHE A 151 32.64 -16.31 -32.96
N LEU A 152 31.49 -16.32 -33.62
CA LEU A 152 30.26 -15.72 -33.12
C LEU A 152 29.14 -16.77 -33.09
N LEU A 153 28.20 -16.61 -32.18
CA LEU A 153 26.95 -17.37 -32.16
C LEU A 153 25.86 -16.52 -32.77
N LYS A 154 25.17 -17.06 -33.78
CA LYS A 154 23.97 -16.43 -34.34
C LYS A 154 22.83 -16.54 -33.33
N ARG A 155 22.04 -15.48 -33.17
CA ARG A 155 20.86 -15.52 -32.29
C ARG A 155 19.88 -16.59 -32.78
N GLY A 156 19.45 -17.47 -31.87
CA GLY A 156 18.55 -18.59 -32.18
C GLY A 156 19.23 -19.84 -32.75
N ALA A 157 20.53 -19.78 -33.06
CA ALA A 157 21.29 -20.95 -33.50
C ALA A 157 22.36 -21.34 -32.47
N SER A 158 22.64 -22.64 -32.38
CA SER A 158 23.73 -23.17 -31.55
C SER A 158 25.06 -23.25 -32.31
N GLU A 159 25.05 -23.01 -33.62
CA GLU A 159 26.24 -23.12 -34.46
C GLU A 159 27.15 -21.89 -34.31
N LYS A 160 28.45 -22.18 -34.13
CA LYS A 160 29.50 -21.16 -34.12
C LYS A 160 29.90 -20.82 -35.54
N LEU A 161 29.73 -19.57 -35.93
CA LEU A 161 30.14 -19.06 -37.22
C LEU A 161 31.55 -18.47 -37.14
N PHE A 162 32.39 -18.89 -38.07
CA PHE A 162 33.76 -18.39 -38.19
C PHE A 162 33.76 -16.97 -38.75
N TRP A 163 34.55 -16.09 -38.15
CA TRP A 163 34.82 -14.74 -38.67
C TRP A 163 36.30 -14.44 -38.70
N HIS A 164 36.71 -13.55 -39.60
CA HIS A 164 38.09 -13.04 -39.73
C HIS A 164 38.11 -11.52 -39.56
N PHE A 165 39.24 -10.93 -39.13
CA PHE A 165 39.34 -9.49 -38.81
C PHE A 165 38.92 -8.59 -39.97
N SER A 166 39.08 -9.07 -41.21
CA SER A 166 38.65 -8.37 -42.42
C SER A 166 37.14 -8.12 -42.50
N ALA A 167 36.33 -8.91 -41.79
CA ALA A 167 34.87 -8.73 -41.73
C ALA A 167 34.48 -7.58 -40.80
N PHE A 168 35.22 -7.37 -39.71
CA PHE A 168 34.95 -6.33 -38.70
C PHE A 168 35.67 -5.00 -38.97
N GLY A 169 36.85 -5.06 -39.59
CA GLY A 169 37.77 -3.92 -39.73
C GLY A 169 38.54 -3.59 -38.44
N THR A 170 37.94 -3.81 -37.27
CA THR A 170 38.57 -3.72 -35.94
C THR A 170 38.38 -5.03 -35.16
N LEU A 171 39.22 -5.33 -34.19
CA LEU A 171 39.00 -6.50 -33.33
C LEU A 171 37.80 -6.24 -32.40
N PRO A 172 36.75 -7.09 -32.43
CA PRO A 172 35.64 -6.99 -31.49
C PRO A 172 36.06 -7.50 -30.10
N GLN A 173 35.30 -7.14 -29.07
CA GLN A 173 35.47 -7.67 -27.72
C GLN A 173 34.65 -8.94 -27.52
N LEU A 174 35.07 -9.76 -26.55
CA LEU A 174 34.30 -10.93 -26.14
C LEU A 174 32.94 -10.49 -25.61
N LYS A 175 31.87 -11.19 -26.01
CA LYS A 175 30.45 -10.90 -25.69
C LYS A 175 29.85 -9.69 -26.40
N ASP A 176 30.57 -9.03 -27.29
CA ASP A 176 29.99 -7.97 -28.12
C ASP A 176 28.82 -8.51 -28.94
N TRP A 177 27.73 -7.74 -28.95
CA TRP A 177 26.62 -7.97 -29.86
C TRP A 177 26.90 -7.27 -31.19
N VAL A 178 26.78 -8.04 -32.26
CA VAL A 178 27.21 -7.63 -33.59
C VAL A 178 26.12 -7.94 -34.61
N LEU A 179 25.97 -7.02 -35.57
CA LEU A 179 25.27 -7.31 -36.82
C LEU A 179 26.25 -7.91 -37.79
N PHE A 180 25.85 -8.95 -38.49
CA PHE A 180 26.73 -9.63 -39.40
C PHE A 180 25.96 -10.18 -40.60
N ALA A 181 26.67 -10.39 -41.70
CA ALA A 181 26.16 -11.10 -42.87
C ALA A 181 27.01 -12.33 -43.15
N GLU A 182 26.32 -13.40 -43.53
CA GLU A 182 26.90 -14.70 -43.84
C GLU A 182 27.23 -14.80 -45.34
N GLY A 183 28.14 -15.71 -45.68
CA GLY A 183 28.24 -16.21 -47.03
C GLY A 183 29.18 -17.40 -47.13
N PRO A 184 29.35 -17.95 -48.34
CA PRO A 184 30.10 -19.18 -48.53
C PRO A 184 31.56 -18.98 -48.14
N SER A 185 32.11 -19.91 -47.35
CA SER A 185 33.50 -19.85 -46.92
C SER A 185 34.43 -20.04 -48.10
N ARG A 186 35.43 -19.15 -48.18
CA ARG A 186 36.49 -19.25 -49.20
C ARG A 186 37.43 -20.43 -48.97
N LYS A 187 37.54 -20.90 -47.71
CA LYS A 187 38.50 -21.94 -47.31
C LYS A 187 37.89 -23.33 -47.25
N LYS A 188 36.60 -23.43 -46.91
CA LYS A 188 35.90 -24.70 -46.71
C LYS A 188 34.59 -24.70 -47.51
N PRO A 189 34.58 -25.26 -48.73
CA PRO A 189 33.37 -25.38 -49.54
C PRO A 189 32.25 -26.05 -48.74
N GLY A 190 31.04 -25.51 -48.83
CA GLY A 190 29.86 -26.02 -48.09
C GLY A 190 29.69 -25.49 -46.66
N THR A 191 30.60 -24.65 -46.15
CA THR A 191 30.43 -23.98 -44.85
C THR A 191 30.18 -22.49 -45.01
N LEU A 192 29.50 -21.89 -44.02
CA LEU A 192 29.25 -20.44 -43.98
C LEU A 192 30.31 -19.73 -43.13
N GLU A 193 30.72 -18.55 -43.57
CA GLU A 193 31.58 -17.64 -42.81
C GLU A 193 31.00 -16.23 -42.77
N VAL A 194 31.40 -15.48 -41.77
CA VAL A 194 31.00 -14.09 -41.61
C VAL A 194 31.79 -13.21 -42.59
N ARG A 195 31.08 -12.58 -43.53
CA ARG A 195 31.70 -11.77 -44.60
C ARG A 195 31.75 -10.29 -44.24
N TRP A 196 30.85 -9.84 -43.39
CA TRP A 196 30.75 -8.48 -42.89
C TRP A 196 30.22 -8.53 -41.46
N ALA A 197 30.77 -7.73 -40.56
CA ALA A 197 30.24 -7.58 -39.22
C ALA A 197 30.52 -6.20 -38.64
N ARG A 198 29.61 -5.70 -37.80
CA ARG A 198 29.77 -4.45 -37.05
C ARG A 198 29.22 -4.59 -35.64
N PRO A 199 29.97 -4.18 -34.60
CA PRO A 199 29.44 -4.07 -33.25
C PRO A 199 28.29 -3.07 -33.20
N LEU A 200 27.22 -3.41 -32.47
CA LEU A 200 26.05 -2.54 -32.32
C LEU A 200 26.40 -1.20 -31.65
N SER A 201 27.39 -1.20 -30.76
CA SER A 201 27.90 0.00 -30.09
C SER A 201 28.50 1.04 -31.04
N GLN A 202 28.86 0.65 -32.27
CA GLN A 202 29.53 1.55 -33.23
C GLN A 202 28.56 2.24 -34.20
N SER A 203 27.28 1.84 -34.25
CA SER A 203 26.33 2.42 -35.20
C SER A 203 24.88 2.35 -34.72
N LEU A 204 24.41 3.44 -34.12
CA LEU A 204 23.02 3.60 -33.68
C LEU A 204 22.02 3.46 -34.84
N ALA A 205 22.34 3.99 -36.02
CA ALA A 205 21.46 3.91 -37.18
C ALA A 205 21.20 2.46 -37.64
N LEU A 206 22.21 1.59 -37.58
CA LEU A 206 22.05 0.18 -37.92
C LEU A 206 21.29 -0.57 -36.83
N LEU A 207 21.55 -0.23 -35.57
CA LEU A 207 20.82 -0.78 -34.44
C LEU A 207 19.31 -0.50 -34.56
N HIS A 208 18.92 0.75 -34.85
CA HIS A 208 17.50 1.11 -35.01
C HIS A 208 16.80 0.30 -36.11
N ARG A 209 17.48 0.06 -37.24
CA ARG A 209 16.92 -0.80 -38.30
C ARG A 209 16.72 -2.23 -37.81
N VAL A 210 17.71 -2.79 -37.12
CA VAL A 210 17.61 -4.19 -36.69
C VAL A 210 16.61 -4.39 -35.56
N GLN A 211 16.42 -3.41 -34.68
CA GLN A 211 15.36 -3.42 -33.68
C GLN A 211 13.97 -3.68 -34.31
N GLN A 212 13.75 -3.17 -35.53
CA GLN A 212 12.49 -3.38 -36.27
C GLN A 212 12.28 -4.82 -36.75
N HIS A 213 13.30 -5.67 -36.75
CA HIS A 213 13.24 -7.02 -37.32
C HIS A 213 13.48 -8.15 -36.31
N VAL A 214 13.81 -7.84 -35.05
CA VAL A 214 14.13 -8.84 -34.03
C VAL A 214 12.96 -9.12 -33.08
N ASP A 215 12.88 -10.31 -32.52
CA ASP A 215 11.82 -10.67 -31.57
C ASP A 215 11.92 -9.94 -30.22
N VAL A 216 10.85 -10.03 -29.42
CA VAL A 216 10.72 -9.39 -28.10
C VAL A 216 11.84 -9.84 -27.15
N ASP A 217 12.16 -11.14 -27.13
CA ASP A 217 13.23 -11.70 -26.29
C ASP A 217 14.62 -11.12 -26.62
N THR A 218 14.86 -10.89 -27.91
CA THR A 218 16.08 -10.24 -28.36
C THR A 218 16.09 -8.77 -27.99
N LEU A 219 14.97 -8.04 -28.10
CA LEU A 219 14.89 -6.65 -27.62
C LEU A 219 15.13 -6.53 -26.11
N LEU A 220 14.57 -7.43 -25.30
CA LEU A 220 14.84 -7.51 -23.86
C LEU A 220 16.34 -7.72 -23.60
N THR A 221 16.96 -8.63 -24.35
CA THR A 221 18.40 -8.89 -24.23
C THR A 221 19.23 -7.66 -24.63
N LEU A 222 18.83 -6.99 -25.70
CA LEU A 222 19.48 -5.78 -26.21
C LEU A 222 19.40 -4.64 -25.19
N LEU A 223 18.27 -4.47 -24.49
CA LEU A 223 18.10 -3.47 -23.45
C LEU A 223 19.19 -3.55 -22.36
N ARG A 224 19.59 -4.78 -21.99
CA ARG A 224 20.60 -5.04 -20.94
C ARG A 224 22.03 -4.70 -21.37
N VAL A 225 22.34 -4.84 -22.65
CA VAL A 225 23.73 -4.83 -23.17
C VAL A 225 24.08 -3.58 -23.96
N LEU A 226 23.09 -2.86 -24.48
CA LEU A 226 23.30 -1.67 -25.29
C LEU A 226 23.76 -0.47 -24.43
N PRO A 227 24.44 0.52 -25.04
CA PRO A 227 24.77 1.77 -24.39
C PRO A 227 23.49 2.58 -24.11
N GLU A 228 23.55 3.46 -23.10
CA GLU A 228 22.40 4.21 -22.59
C GLU A 228 21.66 5.00 -23.68
N GLU A 229 22.40 5.63 -24.61
CA GLU A 229 21.80 6.43 -25.70
C GLU A 229 20.89 5.59 -26.62
N ALA A 230 21.15 4.28 -26.70
CA ALA A 230 20.47 3.35 -27.58
C ALA A 230 19.33 2.57 -26.89
N ARG A 231 19.39 2.47 -25.55
CA ARG A 231 18.40 1.72 -24.77
C ARG A 231 17.02 2.34 -24.90
N ALA A 232 16.90 3.67 -24.87
CA ALA A 232 15.59 4.35 -24.90
C ALA A 232 14.79 3.96 -26.15
N ALA A 233 15.41 3.96 -27.32
CA ALA A 233 14.75 3.51 -28.54
C ALA A 233 14.45 2.00 -28.57
N THR A 234 15.32 1.18 -27.96
CA THR A 234 15.06 -0.25 -27.78
C THR A 234 13.83 -0.47 -26.91
N ALA A 235 13.68 0.30 -25.83
CA ALA A 235 12.53 0.24 -24.93
C ALA A 235 11.24 0.66 -25.65
N LEU A 236 11.27 1.75 -26.43
CA LEU A 236 10.10 2.19 -27.19
C LEU A 236 9.67 1.14 -28.24
N GLU A 237 10.63 0.55 -28.94
CA GLU A 237 10.36 -0.53 -29.89
C GLU A 237 9.86 -1.81 -29.19
N LEU A 238 10.38 -2.11 -27.99
CA LEU A 238 9.88 -3.20 -27.16
C LEU A 238 8.42 -2.96 -26.77
N LEU A 239 8.11 -1.77 -26.25
CA LEU A 239 6.76 -1.39 -25.83
C LEU A 239 5.75 -1.36 -27.00
N SER A 240 6.20 -1.00 -28.20
CA SER A 240 5.34 -1.02 -29.40
C SER A 240 4.88 -2.45 -29.73
N ARG A 241 5.75 -3.45 -29.49
CA ARG A 241 5.50 -4.89 -29.75
C ARG A 241 4.76 -5.62 -28.64
N ILE A 242 4.78 -5.10 -27.42
CA ILE A 242 4.00 -5.68 -26.32
C ILE A 242 2.52 -5.60 -26.69
N ARG A 243 1.83 -6.74 -26.63
CA ARG A 243 0.40 -6.81 -26.91
C ARG A 243 -0.38 -6.03 -25.83
N PRO A 244 -1.55 -5.45 -26.18
CA PRO A 244 -2.50 -4.97 -25.18
C PRO A 244 -2.71 -6.02 -24.08
N VAL A 245 -2.74 -5.59 -22.82
CA VAL A 245 -2.79 -6.51 -21.68
C VAL A 245 -4.24 -6.84 -21.37
N THR A 246 -4.70 -7.97 -21.90
CA THR A 246 -6.10 -8.42 -21.82
C THR A 246 -6.27 -9.69 -21.01
N ASP A 247 -5.18 -10.40 -20.73
CA ASP A 247 -5.16 -11.74 -20.14
C ASP A 247 -3.81 -12.02 -19.47
N THR A 248 -3.71 -13.18 -18.82
CA THR A 248 -2.49 -13.64 -18.15
C THR A 248 -1.32 -13.83 -19.11
N GLU A 249 -1.57 -14.26 -20.36
CA GLU A 249 -0.51 -14.51 -21.34
C GLU A 249 0.17 -13.21 -21.80
N SER A 250 -0.61 -12.14 -21.93
CA SER A 250 -0.13 -10.78 -22.24
C SER A 250 0.43 -10.04 -21.03
N TRP A 251 0.01 -10.40 -19.81
CA TRP A 251 0.52 -9.83 -18.55
C TRP A 251 2.02 -10.07 -18.36
N SER A 252 2.47 -11.33 -18.43
CA SER A 252 3.85 -11.69 -18.09
C SER A 252 4.90 -10.97 -18.97
N PRO A 253 4.78 -10.93 -20.31
CA PRO A 253 5.69 -10.17 -21.16
C PRO A 253 5.68 -8.66 -20.88
N ALA A 254 4.51 -8.09 -20.57
CA ALA A 254 4.39 -6.66 -20.25
C ALA A 254 5.12 -6.32 -18.94
N ILE A 255 4.91 -7.12 -17.89
CA ILE A 255 5.61 -7.00 -16.61
C ILE A 255 7.11 -7.19 -16.77
N GLN A 256 7.54 -8.19 -17.54
CA GLN A 256 8.95 -8.43 -17.80
C GLN A 256 9.59 -7.22 -18.47
N ALA A 257 8.96 -6.67 -19.50
CA ALA A 257 9.46 -5.47 -20.17
C ALA A 257 9.53 -4.26 -19.24
N LEU A 258 8.49 -3.99 -18.45
CA LEU A 258 8.49 -2.89 -17.48
C LEU A 258 9.55 -3.06 -16.39
N THR A 259 9.83 -4.31 -15.98
CA THR A 259 10.90 -4.63 -15.02
C THR A 259 12.28 -4.39 -15.62
N GLU A 260 12.51 -4.79 -16.87
CA GLU A 260 13.78 -4.51 -17.55
C GLU A 260 13.98 -3.00 -17.79
N ILE A 261 12.90 -2.29 -18.14
CA ILE A 261 12.92 -0.82 -18.29
C ILE A 261 13.20 -0.16 -16.94
N SER A 262 12.56 -0.58 -15.84
CA SER A 262 12.82 0.01 -14.51
C SER A 262 14.28 -0.18 -14.08
N GLN A 263 14.87 -1.35 -14.40
CA GLN A 263 16.26 -1.67 -14.06
C GLN A 263 17.28 -0.92 -14.92
N HIS A 264 17.04 -0.78 -16.22
CA HIS A 264 18.05 -0.29 -17.17
C HIS A 264 17.81 1.14 -17.68
N LEU A 265 16.59 1.67 -17.49
CA LEU A 265 16.11 2.98 -17.93
C LEU A 265 15.04 3.55 -16.98
N PRO A 266 15.36 3.80 -15.69
CA PRO A 266 14.37 4.28 -14.72
C PRO A 266 13.70 5.61 -15.14
N ALA A 267 14.43 6.47 -15.87
CA ALA A 267 13.89 7.73 -16.38
C ALA A 267 12.73 7.58 -17.37
N LEU A 268 12.65 6.45 -18.09
CA LEU A 268 11.57 6.17 -19.05
C LEU A 268 10.40 5.39 -18.42
N LEU A 269 10.53 4.95 -17.17
CA LEU A 269 9.58 4.03 -16.55
C LEU A 269 8.16 4.62 -16.49
N ALA A 270 8.01 5.87 -16.07
CA ALA A 270 6.69 6.49 -15.92
C ALA A 270 5.90 6.53 -17.25
N GLU A 271 6.54 6.95 -18.33
CA GLU A 271 5.94 6.99 -19.68
C GLU A 271 5.67 5.57 -20.22
N SER A 272 6.58 4.64 -19.93
CA SER A 272 6.45 3.23 -20.33
C SER A 272 5.24 2.57 -19.67
N VAL A 273 5.10 2.76 -18.35
CA VAL A 273 3.96 2.26 -17.59
C VAL A 273 2.67 2.89 -18.10
N GLN A 274 2.64 4.20 -18.35
CA GLN A 274 1.45 4.86 -18.89
C GLN A 274 1.05 4.29 -20.27
N THR A 275 2.04 4.03 -21.13
CA THR A 275 1.81 3.42 -22.44
C THR A 275 1.17 2.04 -22.32
N VAL A 276 1.65 1.20 -21.39
CA VAL A 276 1.06 -0.12 -21.14
C VAL A 276 -0.33 0.03 -20.51
N LEU A 277 -0.50 0.90 -19.50
CA LEU A 277 -1.77 1.18 -18.84
C LEU A 277 -2.88 1.56 -19.83
N ASN A 278 -2.59 2.46 -20.76
CA ASN A 278 -3.54 2.90 -21.78
C ASN A 278 -3.98 1.78 -22.75
N ARG A 279 -3.24 0.66 -22.78
CA ARG A 279 -3.50 -0.51 -23.63
C ARG A 279 -3.92 -1.73 -22.81
N SER A 280 -4.18 -1.57 -21.53
CA SER A 280 -4.58 -2.66 -20.63
C SER A 280 -6.09 -2.65 -20.40
N THR A 281 -6.68 -3.83 -20.19
CA THR A 281 -8.06 -3.88 -19.68
C THR A 281 -8.09 -3.37 -18.23
N PRO A 282 -9.25 -2.88 -17.75
CA PRO A 282 -9.33 -2.27 -16.42
C PRO A 282 -8.79 -3.15 -15.29
N PHE A 283 -9.04 -4.47 -15.35
CA PHE A 283 -8.55 -5.45 -14.37
C PHE A 283 -7.03 -5.46 -14.23
N TYR A 284 -6.29 -5.38 -15.33
CA TYR A 284 -4.82 -5.35 -15.31
C TYR A 284 -4.28 -3.93 -15.12
N ALA A 285 -5.00 -2.91 -15.58
CA ALA A 285 -4.57 -1.53 -15.50
C ALA A 285 -4.43 -1.04 -14.05
N TRP A 286 -5.41 -1.28 -13.17
CA TRP A 286 -5.27 -0.85 -11.77
C TRP A 286 -4.12 -1.57 -11.05
N GLN A 287 -3.84 -2.83 -11.41
CA GLN A 287 -2.73 -3.60 -10.85
C GLN A 287 -1.38 -3.00 -11.28
N LEU A 288 -1.20 -2.72 -12.58
CA LEU A 288 -0.01 -2.04 -13.10
C LEU A 288 0.20 -0.69 -12.42
N TRP A 289 -0.86 0.10 -12.25
CA TRP A 289 -0.79 1.38 -11.56
C TRP A 289 -0.36 1.19 -10.11
N LEU A 290 -0.95 0.23 -9.39
CA LEU A 290 -0.59 -0.06 -8.00
C LEU A 290 0.90 -0.41 -7.86
N TYR A 291 1.43 -1.24 -8.76
CA TYR A 291 2.80 -1.71 -8.69
C TYR A 291 3.86 -0.71 -9.15
N TYR A 292 3.52 0.20 -10.06
CA TYR A 292 4.53 1.05 -10.73
C TYR A 292 4.31 2.55 -10.63
N GLN A 293 3.09 3.02 -10.29
CA GLN A 293 2.77 4.46 -10.25
C GLN A 293 2.15 4.92 -8.93
N SER A 294 1.58 4.03 -8.11
CA SER A 294 0.97 4.42 -6.83
C SER A 294 2.02 4.84 -5.79
N PRO A 295 1.61 5.49 -4.68
CA PRO A 295 2.50 5.74 -3.54
C PRO A 295 3.13 4.47 -2.94
N LEU A 296 2.57 3.29 -3.24
CA LEU A 296 3.11 1.99 -2.82
C LEU A 296 4.04 1.37 -3.87
N ALA A 297 4.32 2.04 -4.99
CA ALA A 297 5.29 1.60 -5.98
C ALA A 297 6.69 1.60 -5.33
N GLY A 298 7.24 0.42 -5.09
CA GLY A 298 8.47 0.21 -4.30
C GLY A 298 8.24 -0.47 -2.94
N HIS A 299 6.99 -0.58 -2.49
CA HIS A 299 6.60 -1.24 -1.25
C HIS A 299 5.83 -2.54 -1.52
N LEU A 300 6.45 -3.46 -2.28
CA LEU A 300 5.78 -4.70 -2.71
C LEU A 300 5.21 -5.55 -1.57
N ALA A 301 5.85 -5.53 -0.40
CA ALA A 301 5.39 -6.24 0.79
C ALA A 301 3.97 -5.80 1.23
N VAL A 302 3.55 -4.59 0.84
CA VAL A 302 2.20 -4.06 1.09
C VAL A 302 1.37 -4.04 -0.18
N ALA A 303 1.95 -3.65 -1.32
CA ALA A 303 1.24 -3.60 -2.59
C ALA A 303 0.68 -4.97 -3.02
N THR A 304 1.42 -6.07 -2.82
CA THR A 304 0.97 -7.40 -3.23
C THR A 304 -0.20 -7.94 -2.42
N PRO A 305 -0.16 -7.95 -1.06
CA PRO A 305 -1.33 -8.31 -0.27
C PRO A 305 -2.53 -7.40 -0.55
N LEU A 306 -2.30 -6.11 -0.78
CA LEU A 306 -3.36 -5.16 -1.13
C LEU A 306 -3.97 -5.49 -2.50
N ALA A 307 -3.16 -5.83 -3.50
CA ALA A 307 -3.64 -6.28 -4.80
C ALA A 307 -4.51 -7.54 -4.68
N HIS A 308 -4.11 -8.51 -3.84
CA HIS A 308 -4.94 -9.69 -3.56
C HIS A 308 -6.29 -9.31 -2.94
N LEU A 309 -6.27 -8.40 -1.96
CA LEU A 309 -7.49 -7.92 -1.31
C LEU A 309 -8.44 -7.23 -2.32
N LEU A 310 -7.91 -6.35 -3.17
CA LEU A 310 -8.68 -5.62 -4.17
C LEU A 310 -9.20 -6.52 -5.28
N ALA A 311 -8.41 -7.47 -5.75
CA ALA A 311 -8.79 -8.39 -6.83
C ALA A 311 -9.90 -9.37 -6.42
N ALA A 312 -10.05 -9.64 -5.13
CA ALA A 312 -11.18 -10.42 -4.62
C ALA A 312 -12.53 -9.69 -4.77
N SER A 313 -12.50 -8.36 -4.96
CA SER A 313 -13.67 -7.57 -5.25
C SER A 313 -13.87 -7.49 -6.78
N GLU A 314 -14.92 -8.13 -7.30
CA GLU A 314 -15.33 -7.99 -8.71
C GLU A 314 -15.59 -6.50 -9.08
N ALA A 315 -15.81 -5.65 -8.08
CA ALA A 315 -16.00 -4.22 -8.24
C ALA A 315 -14.72 -3.50 -8.69
N ALA A 316 -13.51 -3.89 -8.29
CA ALA A 316 -12.29 -3.13 -8.58
C ALA A 316 -12.08 -2.84 -10.09
N VAL A 317 -12.54 -3.75 -10.95
CA VAL A 317 -12.48 -3.63 -12.42
C VAL A 317 -13.35 -2.49 -12.96
N THR A 318 -14.56 -2.33 -12.42
CA THR A 318 -15.52 -1.33 -12.91
C THR A 318 -15.21 0.08 -12.42
N TRP A 319 -14.31 0.23 -11.44
CA TRP A 319 -13.99 1.51 -10.80
C TRP A 319 -12.86 2.24 -11.51
N TRP A 320 -11.88 1.49 -12.01
CA TRP A 320 -10.79 2.03 -12.81
C TRP A 320 -11.29 2.79 -14.05
N THR A 321 -12.45 2.40 -14.59
CA THR A 321 -13.08 3.04 -15.76
C THR A 321 -13.98 4.22 -15.42
N SER A 322 -14.47 4.32 -14.18
CA SER A 322 -15.58 5.22 -13.83
C SER A 322 -15.21 6.36 -12.90
N THR A 323 -14.04 6.33 -12.26
CA THR A 323 -13.65 7.36 -11.30
C THR A 323 -12.62 8.34 -11.87
N PRO A 324 -12.82 9.66 -11.69
CA PRO A 324 -11.79 10.67 -11.98
C PRO A 324 -10.63 10.65 -10.96
N HIS A 325 -10.73 9.81 -9.92
CA HIS A 325 -9.77 9.71 -8.84
C HIS A 325 -8.95 8.43 -8.99
N HIS A 326 -7.94 8.46 -9.86
CA HIS A 326 -6.87 7.46 -9.95
C HIS A 326 -5.95 7.50 -8.70
N THR A 327 -6.54 7.41 -7.51
CA THR A 327 -5.85 7.49 -6.22
C THR A 327 -5.99 6.17 -5.48
N LEU A 328 -4.99 5.88 -4.65
CA LEU A 328 -4.95 4.63 -3.90
C LEU A 328 -6.13 4.54 -2.92
N ALA A 329 -6.44 5.66 -2.25
CA ALA A 329 -7.55 5.70 -1.32
C ALA A 329 -8.90 5.43 -2.02
N GLY A 330 -9.12 6.02 -3.21
CA GLY A 330 -10.30 5.73 -4.03
C GLY A 330 -10.40 4.25 -4.44
N LEU A 331 -9.29 3.61 -4.79
CA LEU A 331 -9.25 2.17 -5.11
C LEU A 331 -9.51 1.28 -3.89
N CYS A 332 -8.94 1.61 -2.73
CA CYS A 332 -9.23 0.91 -1.48
C CYS A 332 -10.71 1.05 -1.11
N LEU A 333 -11.26 2.25 -1.27
CA LEU A 333 -12.69 2.49 -1.11
C LEU A 333 -13.52 1.74 -2.14
N ALA A 334 -13.05 1.40 -3.34
CA ALA A 334 -13.83 0.56 -4.24
C ALA A 334 -14.17 -0.81 -3.65
N CYS A 335 -13.27 -1.32 -2.81
CA CYS A 335 -13.36 -2.66 -2.24
C CYS A 335 -14.33 -2.76 -1.04
N LEU A 336 -14.54 -1.65 -0.32
CA LEU A 336 -15.17 -1.64 1.01
C LEU A 336 -16.70 -1.43 1.09
N PRO A 337 -17.35 -0.55 0.30
CA PRO A 337 -18.71 -0.08 0.52
C PRO A 337 -19.79 -1.09 0.11
N GLN A 338 -19.42 -2.20 -0.52
CA GLN A 338 -20.35 -3.28 -0.87
C GLN A 338 -20.55 -4.29 0.26
N GLN A 339 -19.85 -4.13 1.40
CA GLN A 339 -19.83 -5.09 2.49
C GLN A 339 -20.80 -4.70 3.62
N ASP A 340 -21.24 -5.70 4.40
CA ASP A 340 -21.97 -5.46 5.65
C ASP A 340 -21.05 -4.86 6.74
N GLY A 341 -21.63 -4.46 7.88
CA GLY A 341 -20.89 -3.76 8.93
C GLY A 341 -19.76 -4.57 9.58
N GLU A 342 -19.88 -5.89 9.67
CA GLU A 342 -18.85 -6.74 10.29
C GLU A 342 -17.72 -7.04 9.31
N GLN A 343 -18.06 -7.38 8.07
CA GLN A 343 -17.12 -7.64 7.00
C GLN A 343 -16.32 -6.38 6.65
N LEU A 344 -16.99 -5.21 6.61
CA LEU A 344 -16.35 -3.92 6.46
C LEU A 344 -15.31 -3.67 7.57
N HIS A 345 -15.66 -3.98 8.82
CA HIS A 345 -14.75 -3.81 9.94
C HIS A 345 -13.53 -4.73 9.82
N ALA A 346 -13.74 -5.99 9.44
CA ALA A 346 -12.67 -6.96 9.22
C ALA A 346 -11.73 -6.53 8.08
N ASP A 347 -12.26 -6.04 6.96
CA ASP A 347 -11.46 -5.62 5.82
C ASP A 347 -10.73 -4.29 6.08
N LEU A 348 -11.35 -3.36 6.81
CA LEU A 348 -10.65 -2.17 7.32
C LEU A 348 -9.54 -2.55 8.30
N ALA A 349 -9.71 -3.59 9.12
CA ALA A 349 -8.67 -4.06 10.02
C ALA A 349 -7.50 -4.70 9.25
N LYS A 350 -7.77 -5.46 8.20
CA LYS A 350 -6.74 -5.98 7.28
C LYS A 350 -5.99 -4.84 6.59
N LEU A 351 -6.71 -3.88 6.02
CA LEU A 351 -6.13 -2.68 5.39
C LEU A 351 -5.25 -1.90 6.39
N LYS A 352 -5.74 -1.71 7.62
CA LYS A 352 -4.95 -1.09 8.70
C LYS A 352 -3.68 -1.88 8.96
N GLY A 353 -3.76 -3.20 9.08
CA GLY A 353 -2.60 -4.06 9.30
C GLY A 353 -1.54 -3.94 8.20
N LEU A 354 -1.98 -3.80 6.94
CA LEU A 354 -1.10 -3.62 5.79
C LEU A 354 -0.46 -2.22 5.74
N LEU A 355 -1.26 -1.17 5.94
CA LEU A 355 -0.83 0.21 5.71
C LEU A 355 -0.22 0.88 6.96
N ALA A 356 -0.63 0.51 8.17
CA ALA A 356 -0.33 1.27 9.39
C ALA A 356 1.16 1.47 9.67
N LYS A 357 2.01 0.53 9.24
CA LYS A 357 3.45 0.59 9.49
C LYS A 357 4.22 1.43 8.47
N MET A 358 3.74 1.48 7.22
CA MET A 358 4.50 2.08 6.13
C MET A 358 3.84 3.34 5.56
N HIS A 359 2.51 3.41 5.56
CA HIS A 359 1.72 4.49 4.95
C HIS A 359 0.44 4.76 5.77
N PRO A 360 0.55 5.15 7.06
CA PRO A 360 -0.60 5.38 7.93
C PRO A 360 -1.53 6.51 7.44
N GLU A 361 -0.98 7.52 6.77
CA GLU A 361 -1.73 8.63 6.17
C GLU A 361 -2.69 8.15 5.07
N VAL A 362 -2.27 7.20 4.22
CA VAL A 362 -3.14 6.64 3.18
C VAL A 362 -4.32 5.89 3.80
N TYR A 363 -4.07 5.12 4.87
CA TYR A 363 -5.16 4.45 5.59
C TYR A 363 -6.14 5.45 6.21
N ASN A 364 -5.62 6.50 6.84
CA ASN A 364 -6.45 7.56 7.41
C ASN A 364 -7.28 8.28 6.34
N GLU A 365 -6.72 8.52 5.16
CA GLU A 365 -7.44 9.09 4.01
C GLU A 365 -8.58 8.16 3.54
N VAL A 366 -8.35 6.85 3.47
CA VAL A 366 -9.40 5.86 3.17
C VAL A 366 -10.53 5.95 4.18
N VAL A 367 -10.23 5.96 5.48
CA VAL A 367 -11.27 6.05 6.53
C VAL A 367 -12.03 7.38 6.43
N ALA A 368 -11.32 8.50 6.26
CA ALA A 368 -11.92 9.82 6.15
C ALA A 368 -12.85 9.92 4.92
N LEU A 369 -12.38 9.49 3.75
CA LEU A 369 -13.17 9.48 2.52
C LEU A 369 -14.37 8.52 2.64
N TRP A 370 -14.23 7.37 3.29
CA TRP A 370 -15.36 6.47 3.55
C TRP A 370 -16.45 7.17 4.38
N LEU A 371 -16.05 7.83 5.47
CA LEU A 371 -16.97 8.55 6.35
C LEU A 371 -17.68 9.69 5.61
N GLN A 372 -16.95 10.41 4.75
CA GLN A 372 -17.53 11.46 3.89
C GLN A 372 -18.55 10.88 2.89
N GLN A 373 -18.22 9.77 2.22
CA GLN A 373 -19.13 9.12 1.26
C GLN A 373 -20.38 8.54 1.92
N ALA A 374 -20.28 8.10 3.16
CA ALA A 374 -21.43 7.64 3.93
C ALA A 374 -22.42 8.79 4.26
N GLY A 375 -22.02 10.07 4.09
CA GLY A 375 -22.88 11.25 4.29
C GLY A 375 -23.05 11.67 5.75
N THR A 376 -24.04 12.50 6.06
CA THR A 376 -24.37 12.90 7.44
C THR A 376 -25.37 11.94 8.07
N THR A 377 -25.24 11.65 9.38
CA THR A 377 -26.19 10.80 10.12
C THR A 377 -27.05 11.62 11.05
N THR A 378 -28.37 11.39 11.02
CA THR A 378 -29.28 11.89 12.06
C THR A 378 -29.58 10.85 13.13
N GLU A 379 -29.30 9.57 12.86
CA GLU A 379 -29.58 8.45 13.75
C GLU A 379 -28.37 8.08 14.61
N VAL A 380 -28.61 7.90 15.91
CA VAL A 380 -27.54 7.58 16.88
C VAL A 380 -26.90 6.22 16.61
N GLU A 381 -27.66 5.21 16.17
CA GLU A 381 -27.10 3.90 15.85
C GLU A 381 -26.09 3.95 14.69
N VAL A 382 -26.42 4.68 13.63
CA VAL A 382 -25.54 4.88 12.49
C VAL A 382 -24.29 5.67 12.90
N PHE A 383 -24.44 6.67 13.78
CA PHE A 383 -23.30 7.35 14.39
C PHE A 383 -22.40 6.40 15.18
N ARG A 384 -22.95 5.53 16.03
CA ARG A 384 -22.15 4.55 16.79
C ARG A 384 -21.36 3.64 15.86
N GLN A 385 -21.98 3.15 14.78
CA GLN A 385 -21.30 2.33 13.79
C GLN A 385 -20.14 3.08 13.12
N ARG A 386 -20.38 4.33 12.69
CA ARG A 386 -19.36 5.16 12.04
C ARG A 386 -18.25 5.57 12.99
N ARG A 387 -18.57 5.84 14.25
CA ARG A 387 -17.59 6.14 15.29
C ARG A 387 -16.66 4.95 15.55
N ARG A 388 -17.18 3.71 15.53
CA ARG A 388 -16.34 2.51 15.61
C ARG A 388 -15.33 2.44 14.46
N ILE A 389 -15.74 2.84 13.25
CA ILE A 389 -14.86 2.92 12.08
C ILE A 389 -13.85 4.07 12.20
N ALA A 390 -14.29 5.27 12.62
CA ALA A 390 -13.41 6.41 12.86
C ALA A 390 -12.30 6.09 13.86
N ARG A 391 -12.61 5.33 14.92
CA ARG A 391 -11.65 4.81 15.91
C ARG A 391 -10.59 3.89 15.34
N MET A 392 -10.83 3.31 14.16
CA MET A 392 -9.83 2.50 13.52
C MET A 392 -8.71 3.34 12.90
N ALA A 393 -8.91 4.64 12.67
CA ALA A 393 -7.86 5.54 12.21
C ALA A 393 -6.65 5.53 13.16
N ILE A 394 -5.50 5.94 12.64
CA ILE A 394 -4.21 5.83 13.29
C ILE A 394 -3.81 7.18 13.88
N ALA A 395 -3.27 7.15 15.11
CA ALA A 395 -2.83 8.33 15.86
C ALA A 395 -3.97 9.32 16.13
N ASP A 396 -3.70 10.63 16.05
CA ASP A 396 -4.66 11.68 16.39
C ASP A 396 -5.81 11.80 15.39
N ALA A 397 -5.67 11.26 14.17
CA ALA A 397 -6.74 11.24 13.17
C ALA A 397 -8.02 10.54 13.66
N ALA A 398 -7.90 9.55 14.56
CA ALA A 398 -9.07 8.92 15.17
C ALA A 398 -9.89 9.91 16.00
N LYS A 399 -9.22 10.75 16.80
CA LYS A 399 -9.88 11.77 17.61
C LYS A 399 -10.50 12.86 16.74
N GLU A 400 -9.76 13.31 15.72
CA GLU A 400 -10.25 14.32 14.78
C GLU A 400 -11.49 13.85 14.03
N LEU A 401 -11.48 12.62 13.51
CA LEU A 401 -12.64 12.04 12.81
C LEU A 401 -13.81 11.78 13.76
N GLU A 402 -13.55 11.30 14.99
CA GLU A 402 -14.60 11.19 16.02
C GLU A 402 -15.25 12.54 16.33
N GLN A 403 -14.43 13.59 16.48
CA GLN A 403 -14.91 14.93 16.76
C GLN A 403 -15.73 15.48 15.58
N GLN A 404 -15.27 15.32 14.34
CA GLN A 404 -16.01 15.73 13.15
C GLN A 404 -17.36 15.01 13.03
N LEU A 405 -17.40 13.70 13.30
CA LEU A 405 -18.65 12.94 13.33
C LEU A 405 -19.60 13.43 14.42
N PHE A 406 -19.07 13.74 15.60
CA PHE A 406 -19.88 14.25 16.70
C PHE A 406 -20.42 15.65 16.40
N GLU A 407 -19.60 16.56 15.88
CA GLU A 407 -20.02 17.91 15.50
C GLU A 407 -21.06 17.92 14.37
N ALA A 408 -21.05 16.89 13.51
CA ALA A 408 -22.04 16.74 12.43
C ALA A 408 -23.41 16.20 12.90
N LEU A 409 -23.53 15.70 14.13
CA LEU A 409 -24.81 15.24 14.68
C LEU A 409 -25.76 16.42 14.99
N PRO A 410 -27.08 16.22 14.85
CA PRO A 410 -28.04 17.19 15.35
C PRO A 410 -27.97 17.28 16.89
N ALA A 411 -28.27 18.46 17.45
CA ALA A 411 -28.18 18.70 18.89
C ALA A 411 -29.00 17.70 19.74
N SER A 412 -30.17 17.25 19.24
CA SER A 412 -30.97 16.22 19.91
C SER A 412 -30.23 14.89 20.07
N ALA A 413 -29.45 14.49 19.06
CA ALA A 413 -28.65 13.28 19.11
C ALA A 413 -27.43 13.41 20.05
N HIS A 414 -26.90 14.63 20.27
CA HIS A 414 -25.84 14.85 21.26
C HIS A 414 -26.28 14.48 22.66
N LEU A 415 -27.52 14.84 23.04
CA LEU A 415 -28.07 14.51 24.35
C LEU A 415 -28.26 13.00 24.51
N GLU A 416 -28.79 12.31 23.50
CA GLU A 416 -28.93 10.86 23.51
C GLU A 416 -27.58 10.15 23.66
N VAL A 417 -26.56 10.57 22.89
CA VAL A 417 -25.20 10.03 23.00
C VAL A 417 -24.60 10.27 24.39
N TRP A 418 -24.78 11.47 24.96
CA TRP A 418 -24.29 11.80 26.30
C TRP A 418 -25.02 11.01 27.41
N LEU A 419 -26.33 10.81 27.25
CA LEU A 419 -27.16 10.04 28.17
C LEU A 419 -26.79 8.55 28.22
N GLU A 420 -26.00 8.06 27.27
CA GLU A 420 -25.47 6.70 27.27
C GLU A 420 -23.98 6.65 27.59
N GLU A 421 -23.21 7.61 27.08
CA GLU A 421 -21.75 7.66 27.20
C GLU A 421 -21.25 8.94 27.90
N GLU A 422 -20.54 8.79 29.02
CA GLU A 422 -20.11 9.92 29.88
C GLU A 422 -18.98 10.79 29.35
N HIS A 423 -18.35 10.38 28.24
CA HIS A 423 -17.07 10.95 27.82
C HIS A 423 -17.18 12.21 26.95
N HIS A 424 -18.40 12.66 26.64
CA HIS A 424 -18.63 13.85 25.81
C HIS A 424 -19.02 15.06 26.64
N ALA A 425 -18.81 16.26 26.07
CA ALA A 425 -19.25 17.49 26.70
C ALA A 425 -20.79 17.48 26.87
N PHE A 426 -21.25 17.85 28.06
CA PHE A 426 -22.68 17.87 28.38
C PHE A 426 -23.42 18.93 27.55
N PRO A 427 -24.39 18.55 26.69
CA PRO A 427 -25.10 19.49 25.83
C PRO A 427 -26.18 20.25 26.61
N ARG A 428 -25.75 21.17 27.46
CA ARG A 428 -26.58 21.83 28.49
C ARG A 428 -27.85 22.48 27.96
N GLU A 429 -27.77 23.27 26.88
CA GLU A 429 -28.94 23.96 26.32
C GLU A 429 -30.00 22.98 25.81
N THR A 430 -29.58 21.92 25.11
CA THR A 430 -30.49 20.89 24.60
C THR A 430 -31.07 20.05 25.74
N ALA A 431 -30.25 19.73 26.74
CA ALA A 431 -30.69 18.99 27.93
C ALA A 431 -31.80 19.74 28.69
N LEU A 432 -31.64 21.06 28.86
CA LEU A 432 -32.66 21.91 29.49
C LEU A 432 -33.93 22.00 28.62
N ALA A 433 -33.79 22.18 27.31
CA ALA A 433 -34.93 22.29 26.39
C ALA A 433 -35.76 21.00 26.31
N GLN A 434 -35.13 19.84 26.47
CA GLN A 434 -35.78 18.52 26.39
C GLN A 434 -36.09 17.90 27.76
N PHE A 435 -35.76 18.56 28.87
CA PHE A 435 -35.84 17.97 30.21
C PHE A 435 -37.20 17.35 30.55
N ASN A 436 -38.29 17.99 30.11
CA ASN A 436 -39.67 17.58 30.39
C ASN A 436 -40.11 16.30 29.66
N ILE A 437 -39.43 15.91 28.57
CA ILE A 437 -39.76 14.72 27.78
C ILE A 437 -38.83 13.53 28.08
N LEU A 438 -37.79 13.73 28.89
CA LEU A 438 -36.87 12.67 29.29
C LEU A 438 -37.48 11.72 30.33
N PRO A 439 -37.15 10.42 30.31
CA PRO A 439 -37.54 9.49 31.38
C PRO A 439 -36.87 9.87 32.72
N PRO A 440 -37.43 9.49 33.87
CA PRO A 440 -36.92 9.88 35.20
C PRO A 440 -35.44 9.57 35.42
N THR A 441 -34.96 8.43 34.94
CA THR A 441 -33.54 8.06 35.04
C THR A 441 -32.62 8.99 34.25
N ALA A 442 -33.05 9.46 33.08
CA ALA A 442 -32.31 10.43 32.27
C ALA A 442 -32.39 11.83 32.88
N GLN A 443 -33.56 12.23 33.41
CA GLN A 443 -33.72 13.48 34.16
C GLN A 443 -32.78 13.54 35.37
N ASP A 444 -32.65 12.44 36.12
CA ASP A 444 -31.73 12.35 37.25
C ASP A 444 -30.28 12.59 36.83
N ARG A 445 -29.88 11.99 35.71
CA ARG A 445 -28.54 12.13 35.15
C ARG A 445 -28.27 13.56 34.67
N VAL A 446 -29.22 14.17 33.97
CA VAL A 446 -29.14 15.56 33.51
C VAL A 446 -29.06 16.51 34.72
N ALA A 447 -29.94 16.32 35.70
CA ALA A 447 -30.02 17.17 36.88
C ALA A 447 -28.73 17.15 37.72
N ALA A 448 -27.98 16.04 37.71
CA ALA A 448 -26.67 15.97 38.35
C ALA A 448 -25.64 16.95 37.75
N GLN A 449 -25.80 17.37 36.49
CA GLN A 449 -24.90 18.31 35.80
C GLN A 449 -25.38 19.77 35.81
N LEU A 450 -26.59 20.01 36.30
CA LEU A 450 -27.18 21.36 36.39
C LEU A 450 -26.70 22.07 37.64
N THR A 451 -26.57 23.39 37.54
CA THR A 451 -26.44 24.29 38.70
C THR A 451 -27.74 24.31 39.51
N ASP A 452 -27.70 24.77 40.76
CA ASP A 452 -28.91 24.82 41.59
C ASP A 452 -29.99 25.74 41.01
N GLU A 453 -29.60 26.87 40.40
CA GLU A 453 -30.54 27.79 39.73
C GLU A 453 -31.24 27.14 38.53
N GLU A 454 -30.46 26.50 37.64
CA GLU A 454 -31.00 25.75 36.49
C GLU A 454 -31.89 24.59 36.95
N LEU A 455 -31.48 23.90 38.01
CA LEU A 455 -32.24 22.79 38.57
C LEU A 455 -33.60 23.25 39.12
N LEU A 456 -33.64 24.39 39.79
CA LEU A 456 -34.88 25.00 40.26
C LEU A 456 -35.79 25.39 39.09
N ALA A 457 -35.22 25.93 38.00
CA ALA A 457 -35.99 26.28 36.80
C ALA A 457 -36.67 25.07 36.15
N VAL A 458 -36.05 23.89 36.18
CA VAL A 458 -36.61 22.65 35.62
C VAL A 458 -37.41 21.79 36.62
N SER A 459 -37.41 22.18 37.90
CA SER A 459 -37.96 21.37 39.01
C SER A 459 -39.44 21.02 38.88
N GLN A 460 -40.21 21.81 38.13
CA GLN A 460 -41.64 21.57 37.90
C GLN A 460 -41.93 20.28 37.10
N TRP A 461 -40.94 19.75 36.38
CA TRP A 461 -41.08 18.54 35.58
C TRP A 461 -40.61 17.27 36.29
N LEU A 462 -40.11 17.39 37.53
CA LEU A 462 -39.70 16.26 38.35
C LEU A 462 -40.91 15.60 39.00
N THR A 463 -40.84 14.27 39.11
CA THR A 463 -41.88 13.42 39.65
C THR A 463 -41.37 12.62 40.86
N PRO A 464 -42.26 11.99 41.65
CA PRO A 464 -41.82 11.09 42.72
C PRO A 464 -41.04 9.85 42.24
N ALA A 465 -41.01 9.57 40.93
CA ALA A 465 -40.24 8.48 40.35
C ALA A 465 -38.74 8.83 40.16
N ASN A 466 -38.38 10.11 40.30
CA ASN A 466 -37.00 10.57 40.28
C ASN A 466 -36.25 10.21 41.58
N GLY A 467 -34.93 10.17 41.51
CA GLY A 467 -34.08 9.78 42.63
C GLY A 467 -34.28 10.65 43.89
N PRO A 468 -34.27 10.06 45.10
CA PRO A 468 -34.55 10.80 46.34
C PRO A 468 -33.53 11.92 46.60
N LEU A 469 -32.26 11.69 46.28
CA LEU A 469 -31.19 12.68 46.42
C LEU A 469 -31.44 13.94 45.57
N LEU A 470 -31.98 13.77 44.36
CA LEU A 470 -32.35 14.88 43.49
C LEU A 470 -33.52 15.68 44.08
N LEU A 471 -34.56 14.98 44.52
CA LEU A 471 -35.73 15.60 45.12
C LEU A 471 -35.37 16.38 46.39
N ASP A 472 -34.46 15.86 47.20
CA ASP A 472 -33.94 16.54 48.39
C ASP A 472 -33.13 17.79 48.04
N ARG A 473 -32.28 17.72 46.99
CA ARG A 473 -31.55 18.89 46.47
C ARG A 473 -32.49 20.00 46.00
N VAL A 474 -33.56 19.64 45.29
CA VAL A 474 -34.58 20.60 44.82
C VAL A 474 -35.35 21.23 45.98
N ARG A 475 -35.71 20.44 47.00
CA ARG A 475 -36.36 20.96 48.22
C ARG A 475 -35.47 21.96 48.93
N ALA A 476 -34.21 21.59 49.18
CA ALA A 476 -33.24 22.48 49.82
C ALA A 476 -33.07 23.81 49.05
N GLY A 477 -33.00 23.74 47.71
CA GLY A 477 -32.92 24.93 46.87
C GLY A 477 -34.17 25.82 46.94
N ARG A 478 -35.38 25.24 46.95
CA ARG A 478 -36.63 26.01 47.09
C ARG A 478 -36.77 26.63 48.47
N ASP A 479 -36.41 25.89 49.52
CA ASP A 479 -36.42 26.41 50.89
C ASP A 479 -35.47 27.60 51.01
N GLN A 480 -34.29 27.52 50.40
CA GLN A 480 -33.35 28.63 50.35
C GLN A 480 -33.93 29.84 49.57
N GLN A 481 -34.53 29.63 48.40
CA GLN A 481 -35.13 30.71 47.61
C GLN A 481 -36.30 31.40 48.34
N LEU A 482 -37.11 30.62 49.06
CA LEU A 482 -38.15 31.16 49.94
C LEU A 482 -37.53 32.00 51.05
N LEU A 483 -36.52 31.47 51.75
CA LEU A 483 -35.81 32.21 52.80
C LEU A 483 -35.21 33.52 52.28
N ASP A 484 -34.59 33.52 51.10
CA ASP A 484 -34.00 34.72 50.52
C ASP A 484 -35.07 35.74 50.10
N THR A 485 -36.16 35.30 49.48
CA THR A 485 -37.29 36.17 49.09
C THR A 485 -37.98 36.77 50.30
N PHE A 486 -38.18 35.98 51.34
CA PHE A 486 -38.79 36.41 52.58
C PHE A 486 -37.86 37.27 53.44
N SER A 487 -36.54 37.04 53.41
CA SER A 487 -35.55 37.92 54.03
C SER A 487 -35.50 39.29 53.34
N ALA A 488 -35.85 39.37 52.05
CA ALA A 488 -35.98 40.62 51.31
C ALA A 488 -37.32 41.35 51.55
N LEU A 489 -38.33 40.65 52.07
CA LEU A 489 -39.60 41.25 52.52
C LEU A 489 -39.39 41.90 53.89
N GLY A 490 -38.96 43.16 53.88
CA GLY A 490 -39.15 44.05 55.01
C GLY A 490 -40.65 44.21 55.26
N LEU A 491 -41.18 43.56 56.29
CA LEU A 491 -42.54 43.79 56.75
C LEU A 491 -42.57 45.15 57.46
N ASP A 492 -42.92 46.19 56.72
CA ASP A 492 -43.29 47.48 57.29
C ASP A 492 -44.67 47.34 57.92
N LEU A 493 -44.70 47.05 59.22
CA LEU A 493 -45.92 47.11 60.01
C LEU A 493 -46.17 48.58 60.33
N GLU A 494 -46.98 49.25 59.50
CA GLU A 494 -47.53 50.56 59.83
C GLU A 494 -48.33 50.43 61.14
N SER A 495 -47.67 50.83 62.22
CA SER A 495 -48.22 50.95 63.57
C SER A 495 -48.65 52.40 63.74
N ASP A 496 -49.90 52.58 64.18
CA ASP A 496 -50.58 53.86 64.34
C ASP A 496 -49.71 54.94 65.00
N ARG A 497 -49.14 55.81 64.16
CA ARG A 497 -48.60 57.18 64.35
C ARG A 497 -47.76 57.57 65.59
N GLU A 498 -47.51 56.71 66.56
CA GLU A 498 -46.74 57.08 67.76
C GLU A 498 -45.50 56.21 68.00
N VAL A 499 -45.44 54.97 67.49
CA VAL A 499 -44.28 54.06 67.64
C VAL A 499 -44.10 53.21 66.38
N ILE A 500 -42.93 53.30 65.73
CA ILE A 500 -42.53 52.38 64.66
C ILE A 500 -41.86 51.16 65.29
N HIS A 501 -42.46 49.99 65.12
CA HIS A 501 -41.85 48.72 65.44
C HIS A 501 -41.27 48.12 64.16
N GLU A 502 -39.98 48.33 63.92
CA GLU A 502 -39.29 47.65 62.82
C GLU A 502 -39.01 46.20 63.24
N ILE A 503 -39.61 45.25 62.52
CA ILE A 503 -39.20 43.85 62.55
C ILE A 503 -38.31 43.64 61.32
N ALA A 504 -37.01 43.79 61.50
CA ALA A 504 -36.05 43.43 60.46
C ALA A 504 -35.75 41.93 60.53
N TRP A 505 -35.98 41.21 59.43
CA TRP A 505 -35.52 39.84 59.30
C TRP A 505 -33.99 39.85 59.13
N GLY A 506 -33.27 39.59 60.22
CA GLY A 506 -31.80 39.50 60.23
C GLY A 506 -31.33 38.07 60.49
N ARG A 507 -30.89 37.37 59.43
CA ARG A 507 -30.30 36.01 59.42
C ARG A 507 -31.16 34.87 60.03
N PRO A 508 -30.93 33.60 59.65
CA PRO A 508 -31.69 32.48 60.20
C PRO A 508 -31.47 32.35 61.71
N GLY A 509 -32.53 32.50 62.52
CA GLY A 509 -32.53 32.11 63.93
C GLY A 509 -32.59 33.22 65.00
N ALA A 510 -32.70 34.51 64.65
CA ALA A 510 -32.84 35.57 65.65
C ALA A 510 -33.89 36.62 65.24
N TRP A 511 -34.83 36.89 66.16
CA TRP A 511 -35.71 38.06 66.07
C TRP A 511 -34.99 39.25 66.71
N HIS A 512 -34.82 40.35 65.96
CA HIS A 512 -34.36 41.62 66.51
C HIS A 512 -35.50 42.63 66.44
N THR A 513 -35.93 43.13 67.59
CA THR A 513 -36.88 44.24 67.71
C THR A 513 -36.09 45.52 67.96
N GLY A 514 -36.11 46.44 66.99
CA GLY A 514 -35.56 47.79 67.16
C GLY A 514 -36.68 48.79 67.43
N GLN A 515 -36.54 49.63 68.45
CA GLN A 515 -37.37 50.83 68.56
C GLN A 515 -36.74 51.94 67.72
N GLY A 516 -37.31 52.20 66.54
CA GLY A 516 -36.95 53.37 65.74
C GLY A 516 -37.41 54.64 66.45
N ILE A 517 -36.49 55.43 67.00
CA ILE A 517 -36.82 56.77 67.51
C ILE A 517 -36.96 57.68 66.28
N PRO A 518 -38.10 58.35 66.08
CA PRO A 518 -38.31 59.17 64.90
C PRO A 518 -37.33 60.37 64.87
N PRO A 519 -36.85 60.79 63.68
CA PRO A 519 -35.71 61.70 63.51
C PRO A 519 -35.93 63.13 64.05
N TRP A 520 -37.12 63.46 64.53
CA TRP A 520 -37.45 64.77 65.12
C TRP A 520 -37.05 64.89 66.61
N ARG A 521 -36.54 63.81 67.24
CA ARG A 521 -36.10 63.81 68.65
C ARG A 521 -34.59 63.67 68.87
N SER A 522 -33.76 63.67 67.84
CA SER A 522 -32.30 63.63 67.98
C SER A 522 -31.70 65.02 68.26
N GLY A 523 -32.00 65.55 69.45
CA GLY A 523 -31.21 66.61 70.06
C GLY A 523 -29.92 66.04 70.65
N CYS A 524 -28.78 66.45 70.08
CA CYS A 524 -27.42 66.50 70.64
C CYS A 524 -27.13 65.74 71.96
N SER A 525 -26.30 64.69 71.90
CA SER A 525 -25.11 64.53 72.76
C SER A 525 -24.27 63.29 72.40
N SER A 526 -23.13 63.54 71.77
CA SER A 526 -21.76 63.02 72.02
C SER A 526 -21.46 61.67 72.73
N PHE A 527 -20.33 61.06 72.27
CA PHE A 527 -19.45 60.01 72.85
C PHE A 527 -19.98 58.56 72.81
N GLY A 528 -19.23 57.51 72.48
CA GLY A 528 -17.79 57.32 72.24
C GLY A 528 -17.54 55.87 71.77
N SER A 529 -16.27 55.61 71.41
CA SER A 529 -15.62 54.36 71.00
C SER A 529 -16.15 53.02 71.57
N GLU A 530 -16.37 52.03 70.70
CA GLU A 530 -15.44 50.91 70.41
C GLU A 530 -15.69 50.37 69.00
#